data_AF-A0A209BT29-F1
#
_entry.id   AF-A0A209BT29-F1
#
_cell.length_a   1.000
_cell.length_b   1.000
_cell.length_c   1.000
_cell.angle_alpha   90.00
_cell.angle_beta   90.00
_cell.angle_gamma   90.00
#
_symmetry.space_group_name_H-M   'P 1'
#
loop_
_entity.id
_entity.type
_entity.pdbx_description
1 polymer ?
#
loop_
_entity_poly.entity_id
_entity_poly.type
_entity_poly.pdbx_seq_one_letter_code
_entity_poly.pdbx_strand_id
1 'polypeptide(L)'
;MTLTLQRLHFANHACELDLEWRALGSIELVAADVFQTSFVNTHGAHTTVRVQTPWASLAFALAAITAFPAHPRLLSRGWVPPDFEQRCALAGRPCRPAAQLALQGSGS
;
A
#
# COMPACT_ATOMS: atom_id res chain seq x y z
N MET A 1 -11.79 -10.05 2.62
CA MET A 1 -11.15 -8.73 2.66
C MET A 1 -11.35 -8.06 1.32
N THR A 2 -11.69 -6.77 1.33
CA THR A 2 -11.96 -5.96 0.15
C THR A 2 -11.12 -4.69 0.21
N LEU A 3 -10.45 -4.38 -0.89
CA LEU A 3 -9.65 -3.17 -1.06
C LEU A 3 -10.32 -2.26 -2.08
N THR A 4 -10.51 -0.99 -1.71
CA THR A 4 -11.02 0.04 -2.62
C THR A 4 -10.09 1.25 -2.64
N LEU A 5 -10.37 2.19 -3.54
CA LEU A 5 -9.67 3.48 -3.56
C LEU A 5 -9.89 4.31 -2.28
N GLN A 6 -10.86 3.96 -1.43
CA GLN A 6 -11.24 4.75 -0.25
C GLN A 6 -10.87 4.08 1.07
N ARG A 7 -10.89 2.74 1.12
CA ARG A 7 -10.69 1.99 2.36
C ARG A 7 -10.20 0.57 2.14
N LEU A 8 -9.63 -0.01 3.20
CA LEU A 8 -9.52 -1.46 3.36
C LEU A 8 -10.59 -1.92 4.32
N HIS A 9 -11.39 -2.86 3.86
CA HIS A 9 -12.39 -3.52 4.68
C HIS A 9 -12.00 -4.99 4.88
N PHE A 10 -11.74 -5.36 6.13
CA PHE A 10 -11.46 -6.73 6.55
C PHE A 10 -12.59 -7.19 7.46
N ALA A 11 -13.34 -8.19 7.02
CA ALA A 11 -14.33 -8.86 7.84
C ALA A 11 -14.05 -10.36 7.84
N ASN A 12 -14.14 -10.97 9.03
CA ASN A 12 -14.23 -12.40 9.23
C ASN A 12 -15.31 -12.68 10.29
N HIS A 13 -15.59 -13.96 10.59
CA HIS A 13 -16.63 -14.33 11.56
C HIS A 13 -16.38 -13.83 13.00
N ALA A 14 -15.16 -13.40 13.32
CA ALA A 14 -14.74 -12.99 14.67
C ALA A 14 -14.47 -11.48 14.80
N CYS A 15 -14.25 -10.76 13.70
CA CYS A 15 -13.78 -9.39 13.70
C CYS A 15 -14.09 -8.69 12.37
N GLU A 16 -14.49 -7.42 12.49
CA GLU A 16 -14.61 -6.48 11.40
C GLU A 16 -13.66 -5.30 11.66
N LEU A 17 -12.91 -4.92 10.64
CA LEU A 17 -11.95 -3.82 10.64
C LEU A 17 -12.15 -3.03 9.36
N ASP A 18 -12.51 -1.76 9.52
CA ASP A 18 -12.61 -0.82 8.42
C ASP A 18 -11.57 0.28 8.59
N LEU A 19 -10.70 0.42 7.59
CA LEU A 19 -9.60 1.37 7.56
C LEU A 19 -9.84 2.35 6.41
N GLU A 20 -10.50 3.46 6.72
CA GLU A 20 -10.63 4.57 5.77
C GLU A 20 -9.31 5.31 5.65
N TRP A 21 -8.78 5.44 4.43
CA TRP A 21 -7.45 6.00 4.19
C TRP A 21 -7.25 7.39 4.77
N ARG A 22 -8.30 8.22 4.75
CA ARG A 22 -8.28 9.61 5.25
C ARG A 22 -8.31 9.71 6.77
N ALA A 23 -8.76 8.67 7.47
CA ALA A 23 -8.85 8.63 8.93
C ALA A 23 -7.59 8.06 9.60
N LEU A 24 -6.61 7.61 8.81
CA LEU A 24 -5.36 7.07 9.31
C LEU A 24 -4.43 8.19 9.80
N GLY A 25 -3.75 7.96 10.92
CA GLY A 25 -2.72 8.85 11.46
C GLY A 25 -1.32 8.54 10.93
N SER A 26 -1.05 7.29 10.56
CA SER A 26 0.21 6.88 9.93
C SER A 26 0.04 5.61 9.10
N ILE A 27 0.95 5.40 8.15
CA ILE A 27 1.03 4.17 7.36
C ILE A 27 2.48 3.71 7.25
N GLU A 28 2.70 2.41 7.24
CA GLU A 28 4.00 1.78 7.03
C GLU A 28 3.85 0.48 6.25
N LEU A 29 4.76 0.23 5.32
CA LEU A 29 4.91 -1.07 4.67
C LEU A 29 6.10 -1.80 5.30
N VAL A 30 5.82 -2.62 6.31
CA VAL A 30 6.85 -3.27 7.14
C VAL A 30 7.54 -4.40 6.36
N ALA A 31 6.76 -5.15 5.57
CA ALA A 31 7.22 -6.18 4.65
C ALA A 31 6.32 -6.19 3.41
N ALA A 32 6.68 -6.96 2.37
CA ALA A 32 5.89 -7.04 1.14
C ALA A 32 4.43 -7.49 1.37
N ASP A 33 4.20 -8.25 2.45
CA ASP A 33 2.90 -8.78 2.86
C ASP A 33 2.39 -8.21 4.20
N VAL A 34 3.03 -7.16 4.75
CA VAL A 34 2.65 -6.60 6.06
C VAL A 34 2.45 -5.09 5.98
N PHE A 35 1.19 -4.67 6.09
CA PHE A 35 0.78 -3.27 6.17
C PHE A 35 0.50 -2.90 7.63
N GLN A 36 1.09 -1.82 8.11
CA GLN A 36 0.86 -1.29 9.45
C GLN A 36 0.29 0.12 9.36
N THR A 37 -0.67 0.43 10.22
CA THR A 37 -1.25 1.77 10.28
C THR A 37 -1.72 2.10 11.69
N SER A 38 -1.86 3.39 11.97
CA SER A 38 -2.49 3.88 13.19
C SER A 38 -3.71 4.74 12.88
N PHE A 39 -4.67 4.78 13.79
CA PHE A 39 -5.85 5.64 13.73
C PHE A 39 -6.36 5.92 15.15
N VAL A 40 -7.22 6.92 15.29
CA VAL A 40 -7.94 7.17 16.55
C VAL A 40 -9.25 6.39 16.50
N ASN A 41 -9.45 5.49 17.45
CA ASN A 41 -10.68 4.68 17.50
C ASN A 41 -11.88 5.49 18.01
N THR A 42 -13.06 4.87 18.04
CA THR A 42 -14.31 5.51 18.51
C THR A 42 -14.28 5.93 19.98
N HIS A 43 -13.36 5.38 20.79
CA HIS A 43 -13.14 5.78 22.18
C HIS A 43 -12.09 6.90 22.32
N GLY A 44 -11.60 7.45 21.21
CA GLY A 44 -10.57 8.50 21.20
C GLY A 44 -9.15 7.97 21.46
N ALA A 45 -8.95 6.66 21.54
CA ALA A 45 -7.63 6.08 21.79
C ALA A 45 -6.86 5.85 20.49
N HIS A 46 -5.58 6.24 20.49
CA HIS A 46 -4.66 5.91 19.42
C HIS A 46 -4.44 4.40 19.37
N THR A 47 -4.81 3.80 18.24
CA THR A 47 -4.73 2.36 18.00
C THR A 47 -3.81 2.12 16.82
N THR A 48 -2.92 1.14 16.94
CA THR A 48 -2.07 0.67 15.85
C THR A 48 -2.50 -0.74 15.46
N VAL A 49 -2.66 -0.97 14.17
CA VAL A 49 -3.02 -2.28 13.62
C VAL A 49 -1.98 -2.72 12.60
N ARG A 50 -1.77 -4.04 12.54
CA ARG A 50 -0.92 -4.69 11.54
C ARG A 50 -1.75 -5.72 10.81
N VAL A 51 -1.80 -5.59 9.49
CA VAL A 51 -2.55 -6.46 8.60
C VAL A 51 -1.56 -7.25 7.76
N GLN A 52 -1.51 -8.56 7.99
CA GLN A 52 -0.75 -9.47 7.14
C GLN A 52 -1.62 -9.94 5.98
N THR A 53 -1.24 -9.59 4.76
CA THR A 53 -2.00 -9.85 3.55
C THR A 53 -1.12 -9.78 2.30
N PRO A 54 -1.34 -10.65 1.30
CA PRO A 54 -0.63 -10.57 0.01
C PRO A 54 -0.88 -9.25 -0.74
N TRP A 55 -1.87 -8.45 -0.32
CA TRP A 55 -2.19 -7.15 -0.92
C TRP A 55 -1.63 -5.96 -0.11
N ALA A 56 -0.68 -6.18 0.80
CA ALA A 56 -0.15 -5.12 1.67
C ALA A 56 0.50 -3.98 0.88
N SER A 57 1.35 -4.29 -0.11
CA SER A 57 1.91 -3.27 -1.02
C SER A 57 0.84 -2.45 -1.74
N LEU A 58 -0.26 -3.08 -2.15
CA LEU A 58 -1.38 -2.38 -2.81
C LEU A 58 -2.14 -1.50 -1.82
N ALA A 59 -2.45 -2.01 -0.62
CA ALA A 59 -3.10 -1.25 0.43
C ALA A 59 -2.27 0.00 0.81
N PHE A 60 -0.96 -0.19 0.99
CA PHE A 60 -0.02 0.91 1.22
C PHE A 60 -0.06 1.94 0.10
N ALA A 61 0.03 1.51 -1.17
CA ALA A 61 0.03 2.45 -2.30
C ALA A 61 -1.25 3.28 -2.37
N LEU A 62 -2.41 2.64 -2.18
CA LEU A 62 -3.71 3.31 -2.19
C LEU A 62 -3.85 4.31 -1.04
N ALA A 63 -3.46 3.91 0.17
CA ALA A 63 -3.49 4.80 1.33
C ALA A 63 -2.51 5.96 1.16
N ALA A 64 -1.29 5.70 0.69
CA ALA A 64 -0.26 6.70 0.49
C ALA A 64 -0.65 7.75 -0.56
N ILE A 65 -1.14 7.32 -1.72
CA ILE A 65 -1.61 8.23 -2.79
C ILE A 65 -2.79 9.08 -2.29
N THR A 66 -3.66 8.51 -1.47
CA THR A 66 -4.90 9.18 -1.03
C THR A 66 -4.69 10.15 0.12
N ALA A 67 -3.85 9.80 1.11
CA ALA A 67 -3.76 10.52 2.38
C ALA A 67 -2.33 10.91 2.78
N PHE A 68 -1.29 10.28 2.20
CA PHE A 68 0.11 10.53 2.56
C PHE A 68 0.98 10.75 1.31
N PRO A 69 0.69 11.75 0.45
CA PRO A 69 1.38 11.93 -0.83
C PRO A 69 2.87 12.25 -0.67
N ALA A 70 3.28 12.80 0.47
CA ALA A 70 4.68 13.09 0.80
C ALA A 70 5.42 11.91 1.47
N HIS A 71 4.82 10.72 1.53
CA HIS A 71 5.42 9.58 2.21
C HIS A 71 6.74 9.14 1.55
N PRO A 72 7.86 8.99 2.28
CA PRO A 72 9.16 8.68 1.69
C PRO A 72 9.18 7.44 0.82
N ARG A 73 8.58 6.32 1.28
CA ARG A 73 8.44 5.08 0.49
C ARG A 73 7.62 5.25 -0.78
N LEU A 74 6.63 6.15 -0.80
CA LEU A 74 5.86 6.43 -2.01
C LEU A 74 6.74 7.14 -3.04
N LEU A 75 7.46 8.18 -2.59
CA LEU A 75 8.35 8.99 -3.42
C LEU A 75 9.53 8.17 -3.97
N SER A 76 10.12 7.31 -3.15
CA SER A 76 11.23 6.44 -3.56
C SER A 76 10.79 5.23 -4.38
N ARG A 77 9.48 5.00 -4.53
CA ARG A 77 8.89 3.79 -5.15
C ARG A 77 9.28 2.49 -4.43
N GLY A 78 9.78 2.56 -3.20
CA GLY A 78 10.17 1.41 -2.36
C GLY A 78 9.00 0.61 -1.76
N TRP A 79 7.80 0.75 -2.34
CA TRP A 79 6.60 0.00 -1.96
C TRP A 79 6.31 -1.19 -2.91
N VAL A 80 6.94 -1.19 -4.07
CA VAL A 80 6.90 -2.29 -5.04
C VAL A 80 7.92 -3.35 -4.62
N PRO A 81 7.53 -4.64 -4.52
CA PRO A 81 8.48 -5.72 -4.27
C PRO A 81 9.61 -5.76 -5.32
N PRO A 82 10.85 -6.08 -4.94
CA PRO A 82 11.99 -6.04 -5.88
C PRO A 82 11.85 -7.00 -7.06
N ASP A 83 11.07 -8.07 -6.90
CA ASP A 83 10.79 -9.10 -7.91
C ASP A 83 9.48 -8.84 -8.69
N PHE A 84 8.79 -7.73 -8.44
CA PHE A 84 7.46 -7.47 -8.98
C PHE A 84 7.43 -7.50 -10.52
N GLU A 85 8.37 -6.81 -11.18
CA GLU A 85 8.42 -6.77 -12.65
C GLU A 85 8.65 -8.16 -13.25
N GLN A 86 9.54 -8.96 -12.64
CA GLN A 86 9.80 -10.33 -13.05
C GLN A 86 8.55 -11.21 -12.86
N ARG A 87 7.86 -11.08 -11.72
CA ARG A 87 6.61 -11.80 -11.45
C ARG A 87 5.50 -11.43 -12.44
N CYS A 88 5.40 -10.15 -12.79
CA CYS A 88 4.46 -9.67 -13.80
C CYS A 88 4.77 -10.25 -15.18
N ALA A 89 6.05 -10.31 -15.57
CA ALA A 89 6.47 -10.96 -16.81
C ALA A 89 6.12 -12.46 -16.83
N LEU A 90 6.40 -13.19 -15.73
CA LEU A 90 6.04 -14.61 -15.58
C LEU A 90 4.53 -14.85 -15.67
N ALA A 91 3.72 -13.90 -15.20
CA ALA A 91 2.26 -13.96 -15.28
C ALA A 91 1.68 -13.53 -16.65
N GLY A 92 2.52 -13.31 -17.67
CA GLY A 92 2.09 -12.86 -19.00
C GLY A 92 1.50 -11.45 -18.99
N ARG A 93 1.95 -10.61 -18.05
CA ARG A 93 1.56 -9.20 -17.89
C ARG A 93 2.83 -8.36 -17.75
N PRO A 94 3.69 -8.27 -18.78
CA PRO A 94 4.95 -7.53 -18.68
C PRO A 94 4.67 -6.07 -18.29
N CYS A 95 5.11 -5.68 -17.10
CA CYS A 95 5.13 -4.28 -16.69
C CYS A 95 6.31 -3.61 -17.39
N ARG A 96 6.13 -2.39 -17.92
CA ARG A 96 7.27 -1.60 -18.40
C ARG A 96 8.16 -1.30 -17.20
N PRO A 97 9.45 -1.70 -17.23
CA PRO A 97 10.39 -1.37 -16.17
C PRO A 97 10.42 0.13 -15.92
N ALA A 98 10.33 0.54 -14.65
CA ALA A 98 10.45 1.95 -14.30
C ALA A 98 11.80 2.53 -14.77
N ALA A 99 12.84 1.69 -14.84
CA ALA A 99 14.16 2.04 -15.36
C ALA A 99 14.15 2.38 -16.87
N GLN A 100 13.35 1.70 -17.68
CA GLN A 100 13.23 1.99 -19.11
C GLN A 100 12.46 3.29 -19.37
N LEU A 101 11.54 3.68 -18.48
CA LEU A 101 10.87 4.99 -18.52
C LEU A 101 11.81 6.14 -18.13
N ALA A 102 12.71 5.92 -17.16
CA ALA A 102 13.69 6.93 -16.76
C ALA A 102 14.71 7.24 -17.88
N LEU A 103 15.12 6.22 -18.65
CA LEU A 103 16.04 6.37 -19.79
C LEU A 103 15.43 7.11 -21.00
N GLN A 104 14.10 7.13 -21.15
CA GLN A 104 13.42 7.84 -22.25
C GLN A 104 13.07 9.30 -21.93
N GLY A 105 13.22 9.75 -20.68
CA GLY A 105 12.95 11.14 -20.26
C GLY A 105 14.16 12.07 -20.28
N SER A 106 15.35 11.57 -20.62
CA SER A 106 16.62 12.34 -20.60
C SER A 106 17.14 12.70 -21.99
N GLY A 107 16.34 12.53 -23.04
CA GLY A 107 16.65 12.97 -24.39
C GLY A 107 15.71 14.07 -24.85
N SER A 108 16.09 15.32 -24.64
CA SER A 108 15.61 16.48 -25.39
C SER A 108 16.78 17.41 -25.66
#